data_AF-A0A8H4RLX0-F1
#
_entry.id   AF-A0A8H4RLX0-F1
#
_cell.length_a   1.000
_cell.length_b   1.000
_cell.length_c   1.000
_cell.angle_alpha   90.00
_cell.angle_beta   90.00
_cell.angle_gamma   90.00
#
_symmetry.space_group_name_H-M   'P 1'
#
loop_
_entity.id
_entity.type
_entity.pdbx_description
1 polymer ?
#
loop_
_entity_poly.entity_id
_entity_poly.type
_entity_poly.pdbx_seq_one_letter_code
_entity_poly.pdbx_strand_id
1 'polypeptide(L)'
;MASTSLTSYIRLFHLHDILARLWNLGHLSRTKNQLQRGILRLVHGIQELSFVFRTGGEAWFTYSFHAWSIPVEFRVSIIVYTALLAFSRSRRNARLLGEVGLILYFMYIVDDWFGSMFMAGMLLCDLDLLARNDDLPFPNLFSALAPFKSIIFYTFFIISILLGGVPSRAGSTVETLRNSPMWYYLSFLKLQAVYDYK
;
A
#
# COMPACT_ATOMS: atom_id res chain seq x y z
N MET A 1 27.85 -64.07 -25.97
CA MET A 1 27.40 -63.29 -27.14
C MET A 1 26.10 -62.60 -26.74
N ALA A 2 26.05 -61.26 -26.84
CA ALA A 2 24.85 -60.40 -26.72
C ALA A 2 24.19 -60.18 -25.33
N SER A 3 24.90 -59.69 -24.31
CA SER A 3 24.20 -59.15 -23.11
C SER A 3 24.75 -57.86 -22.50
N THR A 4 25.82 -57.26 -23.03
CA THR A 4 26.45 -56.06 -22.44
C THR A 4 26.24 -54.76 -23.23
N SER A 5 25.67 -54.80 -24.44
CA SER A 5 25.46 -53.60 -25.26
C SER A 5 24.09 -52.92 -25.07
N LEU A 6 23.05 -53.66 -24.67
CA LEU A 6 21.69 -53.09 -24.55
C LEU A 6 21.50 -52.28 -23.24
N THR A 7 22.10 -52.73 -22.14
CA THR A 7 21.97 -52.13 -20.81
C THR A 7 22.66 -50.76 -20.70
N SER A 8 23.72 -50.55 -21.48
CA SER A 8 24.45 -49.29 -21.56
C SER A 8 23.71 -48.23 -22.36
N TYR A 9 23.01 -48.61 -23.43
CA TYR A 9 22.19 -47.69 -24.24
C TYR A 9 20.93 -47.22 -23.50
N ILE A 10 20.27 -48.10 -22.74
CA ILE A 10 19.08 -47.74 -21.94
C ILE A 10 19.44 -46.75 -20.81
N ARG A 11 20.62 -46.91 -20.18
CA ARG A 11 21.10 -45.94 -19.17
C ARG A 11 21.47 -44.58 -19.76
N LEU A 12 22.01 -44.54 -20.98
CA LEU A 12 22.37 -43.28 -21.67
C LEU A 12 21.13 -42.49 -22.12
N PHE A 13 20.10 -43.15 -22.63
CA PHE A 13 18.84 -42.50 -22.99
C PHE A 13 18.11 -41.94 -21.77
N HIS A 14 18.08 -42.68 -20.65
CA HIS A 14 17.42 -42.24 -19.43
C HIS A 14 18.14 -41.04 -18.77
N LEU A 15 19.47 -40.95 -18.92
CA LEU A 15 20.27 -39.82 -18.42
C LEU A 15 20.07 -38.56 -19.29
N HIS A 16 19.94 -38.72 -20.60
CA HIS A 16 19.67 -37.63 -21.53
C HIS A 16 18.27 -37.03 -21.32
N ASP A 17 17.24 -37.85 -21.07
CA ASP A 17 15.89 -37.36 -20.77
C ASP A 17 15.79 -36.64 -19.41
N ILE A 18 16.54 -37.08 -18.40
CA ILE A 18 16.64 -36.40 -17.11
C ILE A 18 17.38 -35.07 -17.23
N LEU A 19 18.47 -35.02 -18.01
CA LEU A 19 19.22 -33.79 -18.29
C LEU A 19 18.40 -32.79 -19.14
N ALA A 20 17.63 -33.28 -20.12
CA ALA A 20 16.72 -32.44 -20.92
C ALA A 20 15.55 -31.88 -20.09
N ARG A 21 15.03 -32.65 -19.11
CA ARG A 21 14.04 -32.18 -18.13
C ARG A 21 14.63 -31.14 -17.16
N LEU A 22 15.86 -31.35 -16.67
CA LEU A 22 16.55 -30.39 -15.80
C LEU A 22 16.91 -29.09 -16.54
N TRP A 23 17.31 -29.17 -17.82
CA TRP A 23 17.57 -28.01 -18.67
C TRP A 23 16.29 -27.18 -18.95
N ASN A 24 15.17 -27.85 -19.25
CA ASN A 24 13.89 -27.18 -19.47
C ASN A 24 13.31 -26.54 -18.20
N LEU A 25 13.51 -27.15 -17.02
CA LEU A 25 13.11 -26.59 -15.73
C LEU A 25 13.89 -25.31 -15.40
N GLY A 26 15.19 -25.27 -15.71
CA GLY A 26 16.04 -24.09 -15.53
C GLY A 26 15.65 -22.93 -16.46
N HIS A 27 15.33 -23.22 -17.73
CA HIS A 27 14.86 -22.21 -18.68
C HIS A 27 13.50 -21.62 -18.28
N LEU A 28 12.52 -22.46 -17.93
CA LEU A 28 11.20 -22.02 -17.47
C LEU A 28 11.26 -21.19 -16.18
N SER A 29 12.12 -21.57 -15.23
CA SER A 29 12.40 -20.78 -14.02
C SER A 29 12.99 -19.40 -14.36
N ARG A 30 13.98 -19.37 -15.26
CA ARG A 30 14.64 -18.13 -15.68
C ARG A 30 13.71 -17.20 -16.45
N THR A 31 12.84 -17.72 -17.32
CA THR A 31 11.85 -16.94 -18.06
C THR A 31 10.74 -16.41 -17.15
N LYS A 32 10.26 -17.20 -16.17
CA LYS A 32 9.32 -16.71 -15.15
C LYS A 32 9.93 -15.56 -14.35
N ASN A 33 11.19 -15.68 -13.93
CA ASN A 33 11.90 -14.63 -13.21
C ASN A 33 12.16 -13.39 -14.09
N GLN A 34 12.37 -13.54 -15.40
CA GLN A 34 12.50 -12.41 -16.33
C GLN A 34 11.16 -11.71 -16.58
N LEU A 35 10.08 -12.47 -16.75
CA LEU A 35 8.73 -11.92 -16.93
C LEU A 35 8.27 -11.17 -15.67
N GLN A 36 8.44 -11.77 -14.49
CA GLN A 36 8.14 -11.13 -13.21
C GLN A 36 8.93 -9.84 -13.04
N ARG A 37 10.24 -9.85 -13.35
CA ARG A 37 11.07 -8.64 -13.32
C ARG A 37 10.63 -7.60 -14.35
N GLY A 38 10.19 -8.02 -15.53
CA GLY A 38 9.65 -7.13 -16.56
C GLY A 38 8.35 -6.45 -16.10
N ILE A 39 7.43 -7.22 -15.51
CA ILE A 39 6.17 -6.70 -14.95
C ILE A 39 6.46 -5.74 -13.78
N LEU A 40 7.36 -6.11 -12.86
CA LEU A 40 7.77 -5.24 -11.75
C LEU A 40 8.36 -3.91 -12.26
N ARG A 41 9.23 -3.95 -13.26
CA ARG A 41 9.77 -2.73 -13.88
C ARG A 41 8.68 -1.88 -14.54
N LEU A 42 7.72 -2.51 -15.20
CA LEU A 42 6.62 -1.80 -15.84
C LEU A 42 5.69 -1.16 -14.80
N VAL A 43 5.38 -1.86 -13.71
CA VAL A 43 4.63 -1.30 -12.58
C VAL A 43 5.38 -0.13 -11.95
N HIS A 44 6.67 -0.29 -11.66
CA HIS A 44 7.50 0.79 -11.13
C HIS A 44 7.56 2.00 -12.08
N GLY A 45 7.73 1.77 -13.39
CA GLY A 45 7.74 2.84 -14.39
C GLY A 45 6.39 3.57 -14.51
N ILE A 46 5.28 2.84 -14.40
CA ILE A 46 3.93 3.44 -14.34
C ILE A 46 3.79 4.29 -13.08
N GLN A 47 4.24 3.77 -11.92
CA GLN A 47 4.20 4.51 -10.66
C GLN A 47 5.03 5.81 -10.74
N GLU A 48 6.22 5.75 -11.32
CA GLU A 48 7.11 6.91 -11.53
C GLU A 48 6.50 7.98 -12.43
N LEU A 49 5.82 7.59 -13.51
CA LEU A 49 5.15 8.53 -14.41
C LEU A 49 3.84 9.09 -13.84
N SER A 50 3.14 8.30 -13.02
CA SER A 50 1.82 8.63 -12.51
C SER A 50 1.83 9.71 -11.42
N PHE A 51 2.95 9.93 -10.74
CA PHE A 51 3.02 10.86 -9.64
C PHE A 51 4.35 11.64 -9.57
N VAL A 52 4.25 12.96 -9.73
CA VAL A 52 5.40 13.87 -9.91
C VAL A 52 6.14 14.19 -8.61
N PHE A 53 5.47 14.17 -7.45
CA PHE A 53 6.04 14.70 -6.19
C PHE A 53 6.60 13.62 -5.25
N ARG A 54 7.38 12.63 -5.74
CA ARG A 54 7.88 11.55 -4.87
C ARG A 54 8.95 12.02 -3.88
N THR A 55 8.94 11.45 -2.67
CA THR A 55 9.96 11.60 -1.62
C THR A 55 11.16 10.66 -1.87
N GLY A 56 11.62 10.57 -3.12
CA GLY A 56 12.72 9.70 -3.53
C GLY A 56 13.92 10.52 -4.00
N GLY A 57 15.02 10.43 -3.24
CA GLY A 57 16.19 11.31 -3.34
C GLY A 57 16.49 11.91 -1.97
N GLU A 58 17.77 12.04 -1.58
CA GLU A 58 18.24 12.40 -0.22
C GLU A 58 17.23 13.27 0.55
N ALA A 59 16.48 12.62 1.44
CA ALA A 59 15.16 13.07 1.84
C ALA A 59 15.15 14.07 3.00
N TRP A 60 16.31 14.62 3.36
CA TRP A 60 16.47 15.32 4.62
C TRP A 60 17.23 16.60 4.39
N PHE A 61 16.61 17.72 4.74
CA PHE A 61 17.38 18.88 5.16
C PHE A 61 18.14 18.44 6.42
N THR A 62 19.36 17.92 6.26
CA THR A 62 20.26 17.55 7.36
C THR A 62 20.47 18.72 8.33
N TYR A 63 20.24 19.94 7.85
CA TYR A 63 20.30 21.17 8.61
C TYR A 63 19.04 21.50 9.43
N SER A 64 17.84 21.09 8.99
CA SER A 64 16.55 21.49 9.61
C SER A 64 15.55 20.33 9.65
N PHE A 65 15.79 19.36 10.53
CA PHE A 65 14.90 18.20 10.70
C PHE A 65 13.45 18.61 11.02
N HIS A 66 13.23 19.69 11.79
CA HIS A 66 11.89 20.17 12.14
C HIS A 66 11.05 20.67 10.95
N ALA A 67 11.68 20.98 9.80
CA ALA A 67 11.00 21.49 8.62
C ALA A 67 10.49 20.37 7.68
N TRP A 68 10.57 19.11 8.10
CA TRP A 68 10.21 17.94 7.28
C TRP A 68 8.73 17.91 6.86
N SER A 69 7.82 18.51 7.65
CA SER A 69 6.39 18.48 7.35
C SER A 69 5.98 19.48 6.29
N ILE A 70 6.64 20.63 6.19
CA ILE A 70 6.34 21.71 5.22
C ILE A 70 6.23 21.21 3.76
N PRO A 71 7.23 20.49 3.19
CA PRO A 71 7.12 20.01 1.82
C PRO A 71 6.02 18.96 1.64
N VAL A 72 5.76 18.14 2.67
CA VAL A 72 4.67 17.16 2.67
C VAL A 72 3.32 17.88 2.65
N GLU A 73 3.12 18.86 3.53
CA GLU A 73 1.92 19.68 3.61
C GLU A 73 1.65 20.42 2.29
N PHE A 74 2.67 21.02 1.69
CA PHE A 74 2.54 21.71 0.42
C PHE A 74 2.10 20.76 -0.71
N ARG A 75 2.80 19.64 -0.88
CA ARG A 75 2.46 18.61 -1.88
C ARG A 75 1.03 18.13 -1.73
N VAL A 76 0.64 17.76 -0.51
CA VAL A 76 -0.66 17.16 -0.27
C VAL A 76 -1.79 18.19 -0.43
N SER A 77 -1.54 19.47 -0.15
CA SER A 77 -2.50 20.54 -0.47
C SER A 77 -2.77 20.69 -1.97
N ILE A 78 -1.76 20.52 -2.82
CA ILE A 78 -1.92 20.52 -4.30
C ILE A 78 -2.78 19.33 -4.74
N ILE A 79 -2.56 18.15 -4.16
CA ILE A 79 -3.38 16.95 -4.45
C ILE A 79 -4.85 17.22 -4.14
N VAL A 80 -5.15 17.74 -2.94
CA VAL A 80 -6.51 18.08 -2.51
C VAL A 80 -7.13 19.12 -3.44
N TYR A 81 -6.40 20.20 -3.74
CA TYR A 81 -6.87 21.26 -4.62
C TYR A 81 -7.20 20.76 -6.03
N THR A 82 -6.32 19.95 -6.61
CA THR A 82 -6.51 19.39 -7.95
C THR A 82 -7.63 18.35 -7.99
N ALA A 83 -7.79 17.54 -6.95
CA ALA A 83 -8.90 16.60 -6.84
C ALA A 83 -10.26 17.32 -6.77
N LEU A 84 -10.38 18.40 -5.98
CA LEU A 84 -11.58 19.23 -5.95
C LEU A 84 -11.91 19.83 -7.32
N LEU A 85 -10.91 20.34 -8.03
CA LEU A 85 -11.10 20.85 -9.40
C LEU A 85 -11.55 19.75 -10.35
N ALA A 86 -10.94 18.56 -10.28
CA ALA A 86 -11.29 17.42 -11.13
C ALA A 86 -12.73 16.95 -10.90
N PHE A 87 -13.19 16.95 -9.64
CA PHE A 87 -14.54 16.50 -9.28
C PHE A 87 -15.60 17.61 -9.29
N SER A 88 -15.24 18.86 -9.58
CA SER A 88 -16.14 20.02 -9.58
C SER A 88 -17.41 19.84 -10.42
N ARG A 89 -17.32 19.09 -11.53
CA ARG A 89 -18.45 18.80 -12.45
C ARG A 89 -18.92 17.35 -12.40
N SER A 90 -18.40 16.55 -11.48
CA SER A 90 -18.77 15.15 -11.35
C SER A 90 -20.14 15.01 -10.66
N ARG A 91 -20.87 13.94 -11.00
CA ARG A 91 -22.09 13.59 -10.25
C ARG A 91 -21.70 13.16 -8.83
N ARG A 92 -22.55 13.46 -7.85
CA ARG A 92 -22.36 13.15 -6.42
C ARG A 92 -21.73 11.78 -6.16
N ASN A 93 -22.38 10.71 -6.61
CA ASN A 93 -21.90 9.35 -6.34
C ASN A 93 -20.58 9.05 -7.06
N ALA A 94 -20.37 9.62 -8.24
CA ALA A 94 -19.11 9.48 -8.98
C ALA A 94 -17.97 10.26 -8.31
N ARG A 95 -18.26 11.41 -7.67
CA ARG A 95 -17.29 12.13 -6.84
C ARG A 95 -16.86 11.31 -5.63
N LEU A 96 -17.82 10.81 -4.84
CA LEU A 96 -17.52 9.98 -3.66
C LEU A 96 -16.74 8.71 -4.03
N LEU A 97 -17.13 8.02 -5.11
CA LEU A 97 -16.38 6.87 -5.62
C LEU A 97 -14.98 7.27 -6.12
N GLY A 98 -14.86 8.43 -6.76
CA GLY A 98 -13.58 8.98 -7.20
C GLY A 98 -12.64 9.28 -6.05
N GLU A 99 -13.13 9.87 -4.97
CA GLU A 99 -12.37 10.13 -3.74
C GLU A 99 -11.92 8.84 -3.07
N VAL A 100 -12.81 7.85 -2.93
CA VAL A 100 -12.45 6.51 -2.42
C VAL A 100 -11.40 5.84 -3.32
N GLY A 101 -11.57 5.94 -4.65
CA GLY A 101 -10.58 5.46 -5.61
C GLY A 101 -9.22 6.15 -5.45
N LEU A 102 -9.22 7.45 -5.16
CA LEU A 102 -7.99 8.22 -4.96
C LEU A 102 -7.29 7.86 -3.64
N ILE A 103 -8.05 7.58 -2.57
CA ILE A 103 -7.52 7.04 -1.31
C ILE A 103 -6.80 5.72 -1.57
N LEU A 104 -7.45 4.78 -2.27
CA LEU A 104 -6.86 3.48 -2.60
C LEU A 104 -5.65 3.62 -3.53
N TYR A 105 -5.71 4.55 -4.48
CA TYR A 105 -4.60 4.88 -5.38
C TYR A 105 -3.36 5.35 -4.61
N PHE A 106 -3.52 6.32 -3.71
CA PHE A 106 -2.39 6.82 -2.93
C PHE A 106 -1.85 5.79 -1.95
N MET A 107 -2.71 4.99 -1.33
CA MET A 107 -2.31 3.97 -0.37
C MET A 107 -1.54 2.81 -1.02
N TYR A 108 -2.02 2.28 -2.16
CA TYR A 108 -1.51 1.02 -2.72
C TYR A 108 -0.65 1.18 -3.97
N ILE A 109 -0.79 2.27 -4.72
CA ILE A 109 -0.06 2.49 -5.97
C ILE A 109 1.08 3.47 -5.77
N VAL A 110 0.85 4.59 -5.08
CA VAL A 110 1.87 5.63 -4.89
C VAL A 110 2.72 5.38 -3.64
N ASP A 111 2.25 4.53 -2.72
CA ASP A 111 2.80 4.31 -1.38
C ASP A 111 2.88 5.61 -0.55
N ASP A 112 1.95 6.53 -0.78
CA ASP A 112 1.87 7.83 -0.09
C ASP A 112 0.71 7.85 0.91
N TRP A 113 1.02 7.43 2.14
CA TRP A 113 0.06 7.39 3.22
C TRP A 113 -0.41 8.80 3.64
N PHE A 114 0.43 9.84 3.52
CA PHE A 114 0.02 11.22 3.81
C PHE A 114 -1.06 11.69 2.84
N GLY A 115 -0.85 11.49 1.54
CA GLY A 115 -1.85 11.78 0.50
C GLY A 115 -3.16 11.06 0.76
N SER A 116 -3.10 9.77 1.11
CA SER A 116 -4.30 8.98 1.44
C SER A 116 -5.06 9.55 2.64
N MET A 117 -4.39 9.99 3.71
CA MET A 117 -5.05 10.55 4.89
C MET A 117 -5.75 11.88 4.60
N PHE A 118 -5.12 12.77 3.82
CA PHE A 118 -5.75 14.04 3.44
C PHE A 118 -6.93 13.83 2.50
N MET A 119 -6.84 12.88 1.56
CA MET A 119 -7.98 12.52 0.71
C MET A 119 -9.14 11.91 1.52
N ALA A 120 -8.83 11.10 2.55
CA ALA A 120 -9.85 10.62 3.49
C ALA A 120 -10.49 11.77 4.29
N GLY A 121 -9.70 12.79 4.68
CA GLY A 121 -10.22 14.01 5.30
C GLY A 121 -11.16 14.80 4.39
N MET A 122 -10.84 14.92 3.11
CA MET A 122 -11.74 15.52 2.11
C MET A 122 -13.05 14.74 2.01
N LEU A 123 -12.98 13.41 1.86
CA LEU A 123 -14.15 12.54 1.79
C LEU A 123 -15.04 12.65 3.03
N LEU A 124 -14.44 12.74 4.22
CA LEU A 124 -15.18 12.94 5.47
C LEU A 124 -15.92 14.28 5.50
N CYS A 125 -15.29 15.36 5.05
CA CYS A 125 -15.93 16.67 4.93
C CYS A 125 -17.11 16.62 3.96
N ASP A 126 -16.92 15.95 2.83
CA ASP A 126 -17.95 15.76 1.82
C ASP A 126 -19.14 14.97 2.39
N LEU A 127 -18.89 13.86 3.09
CA LEU A 127 -19.93 13.09 3.76
C LEU A 127 -20.64 13.88 4.86
N ASP A 128 -19.95 14.74 5.61
CA ASP A 128 -20.57 15.61 6.62
C ASP A 128 -21.52 16.63 5.97
N LEU A 129 -21.12 17.24 4.85
CA LEU A 129 -22.00 18.13 4.08
C LEU A 129 -23.24 17.41 3.55
N LEU A 130 -23.09 16.17 3.07
CA LEU A 130 -24.22 15.35 2.63
C LEU A 130 -25.12 14.95 3.82
N ALA A 131 -24.55 14.64 4.98
CA ALA A 131 -25.29 14.29 6.19
C ALA A 131 -26.16 15.45 6.67
N ARG A 132 -25.65 16.69 6.61
CA ARG A 132 -26.42 17.90 6.98
C ARG A 132 -27.60 18.18 6.05
N ASN A 133 -27.53 17.69 4.81
CA ASN A 133 -28.58 17.83 3.81
C ASN A 133 -29.51 16.60 3.75
N ASP A 134 -29.39 15.65 4.68
CA ASP A 134 -30.14 14.38 4.71
C ASP A 134 -30.02 13.55 3.41
N ASP A 135 -28.92 13.71 2.68
CA ASP A 135 -28.76 13.28 1.29
C ASP A 135 -27.71 12.15 1.13
N LEU A 136 -27.49 11.40 2.22
CA LEU A 136 -26.46 10.36 2.31
C LEU A 136 -26.69 9.24 1.28
N PRO A 137 -25.63 8.71 0.65
CA PRO A 137 -25.75 7.67 -0.37
C PRO A 137 -26.21 6.31 0.20
N PHE A 138 -25.95 6.05 1.49
CA PHE A 138 -26.27 4.78 2.17
C PHE A 138 -27.05 5.02 3.48
N PRO A 139 -28.28 5.56 3.42
CA PRO A 139 -29.02 5.99 4.60
C PRO A 139 -29.27 4.84 5.59
N ASN A 140 -29.50 3.62 5.07
CA ASN A 140 -29.73 2.42 5.89
C ASN A 140 -28.51 1.99 6.71
N LEU A 141 -27.30 2.24 6.24
CA LEU A 141 -26.07 1.91 6.96
C LEU A 141 -25.83 2.94 8.09
N PHE A 142 -25.97 4.23 7.77
CA PHE A 142 -25.76 5.29 8.76
C PHE A 142 -26.85 5.32 9.84
N SER A 143 -28.10 4.99 9.51
CA SER A 143 -29.18 4.88 10.49
C SER A 143 -28.98 3.73 11.47
N ALA A 144 -28.43 2.60 11.01
CA ALA A 144 -28.09 1.47 11.88
C ALA A 144 -26.94 1.78 12.86
N LEU A 145 -26.02 2.66 12.47
CA LEU A 145 -24.87 3.07 13.29
C LEU A 145 -25.19 4.24 14.23
N ALA A 146 -26.25 5.01 13.95
CA ALA A 146 -26.69 6.15 14.75
C ALA A 146 -26.82 5.87 16.27
N PRO A 147 -27.45 4.77 16.74
CA PRO A 147 -27.57 4.50 18.17
C PRO A 147 -26.23 4.21 18.86
N PHE A 148 -25.22 3.77 18.12
CA PHE A 148 -23.90 3.43 18.65
C PHE A 148 -22.86 4.55 18.50
N LYS A 149 -23.27 5.73 18.01
CA LYS A 149 -22.38 6.86 17.71
C LYS A 149 -21.38 7.16 18.84
N SER A 150 -21.86 7.32 20.07
CA SER A 150 -21.00 7.67 21.21
C SER A 150 -19.97 6.58 21.51
N ILE A 151 -20.38 5.31 21.46
CA ILE A 151 -19.50 4.16 21.68
C ILE A 151 -18.42 4.12 20.61
N ILE A 152 -18.80 4.29 19.34
CA ILE A 152 -17.86 4.32 18.21
C ILE A 152 -16.80 5.41 18.43
N PHE A 153 -17.22 6.64 18.74
CA PHE A 153 -16.26 7.74 18.95
C PHE A 153 -15.35 7.53 20.17
N TYR A 154 -15.87 7.00 21.29
CA TYR A 154 -15.01 6.69 22.43
C TYR A 154 -14.02 5.57 22.12
N THR A 155 -14.44 4.52 21.40
CA THR A 155 -13.53 3.44 20.99
C THR A 155 -12.44 3.96 20.06
N PHE A 156 -12.78 4.78 19.06
CA PHE A 156 -11.80 5.43 18.18
C PHE A 156 -10.86 6.37 18.93
N PHE A 157 -11.36 7.09 19.93
CA PHE A 157 -10.53 7.96 20.75
C PHE A 157 -9.49 7.16 21.55
N ILE A 158 -9.92 6.09 22.22
CA ILE A 158 -9.01 5.21 22.97
C ILE A 158 -8.01 4.53 22.02
N ILE A 159 -8.47 4.00 20.87
CA ILE A 159 -7.60 3.39 19.87
C ILE A 159 -6.58 4.41 19.34
N SER A 160 -6.99 5.65 19.06
CA SER A 160 -6.11 6.72 18.58
C SER A 160 -5.04 7.08 19.62
N ILE A 161 -5.41 7.19 20.90
CA ILE A 161 -4.43 7.41 21.98
C ILE A 161 -3.43 6.25 22.06
N LEU A 162 -3.94 5.01 22.00
CA LEU A 162 -3.09 3.82 22.02
C LEU A 162 -2.14 3.83 20.84
N LEU A 163 -2.63 3.99 19.61
CA LEU A 163 -1.86 4.05 18.36
C LEU A 163 -0.90 5.24 18.28
N GLY A 164 -1.23 6.37 18.90
CA GLY A 164 -0.35 7.55 18.98
C GLY A 164 0.85 7.35 19.89
N GLY A 165 0.79 6.39 20.83
CA GLY A 165 1.87 6.05 21.74
C GLY A 165 2.94 5.10 21.17
N VAL A 166 2.96 4.85 19.85
CA VAL A 166 3.97 3.98 19.22
C VAL A 166 5.37 4.54 19.47
N PRO A 167 6.34 3.72 19.95
CA PRO A 167 7.71 4.16 20.11
C PRO A 167 8.34 4.48 18.75
N SER A 168 8.63 5.77 18.51
CA SER A 168 9.09 6.30 17.21
C SER A 168 10.61 6.54 17.10
N ARG A 169 11.41 5.96 18.02
CA ARG A 169 12.85 6.23 18.07
C ARG A 169 13.59 5.54 16.90
N ALA A 170 14.45 6.30 16.22
CA ALA A 170 15.25 5.87 15.07
C ALA A 170 15.94 4.53 15.33
N GLY A 171 15.63 3.52 14.50
CA GLY A 171 16.04 2.13 14.69
C GLY A 171 14.91 1.19 15.15
N SER A 172 13.64 1.59 15.04
CA SER A 172 12.47 0.79 15.40
C SER A 172 12.19 -0.36 14.41
N THR A 173 13.14 -1.29 14.31
CA THR A 173 12.93 -2.60 13.70
C THR A 173 11.75 -3.29 14.41
N VAL A 174 11.05 -4.18 13.70
CA VAL A 174 9.94 -5.00 14.23
C VAL A 174 10.27 -5.64 15.59
N GLU A 175 11.55 -5.88 15.83
CA GLU A 175 12.13 -6.40 17.08
C GLU A 175 11.91 -5.49 18.30
N THR A 176 12.06 -4.16 18.16
CA THR A 176 11.80 -3.19 19.24
C THR A 176 10.31 -3.15 19.62
N LEU A 177 9.40 -3.32 18.64
CA LEU A 177 7.97 -3.43 18.90
C LEU A 177 7.61 -4.75 19.60
N ARG A 178 8.27 -5.86 19.24
CA ARG A 178 8.09 -7.15 19.91
C ARG A 178 8.54 -7.15 21.36
N ASN A 179 9.56 -6.37 21.71
CA ASN A 179 10.05 -6.29 23.09
C ASN A 179 9.15 -5.47 24.02
N SER A 180 8.13 -4.78 23.48
CA SER A 180 7.19 -3.99 24.26
C SER A 180 5.89 -4.78 24.53
N PRO A 181 5.44 -4.93 25.78
CA PRO A 181 4.32 -5.82 26.14
C PRO A 181 2.99 -5.44 25.47
N MET A 182 2.75 -4.15 25.21
CA MET A 182 1.54 -3.66 24.55
C MET A 182 1.60 -3.78 23.02
N TRP A 183 2.79 -3.68 22.43
CA TRP A 183 3.00 -3.62 20.97
C TRP A 183 3.36 -4.97 20.35
N TYR A 184 3.57 -6.00 21.18
CA TYR A 184 3.89 -7.36 20.76
C TYR A 184 2.89 -7.88 19.72
N TYR A 185 1.59 -7.82 20.01
CA TYR A 185 0.55 -8.30 19.10
C TYR A 185 0.44 -7.47 17.83
N LEU A 186 0.60 -6.15 17.93
CA LEU A 186 0.56 -5.25 16.78
C LEU A 186 1.73 -5.46 15.82
N SER A 187 2.87 -5.96 16.31
CA SER A 187 4.03 -6.26 15.48
C SER A 187 3.74 -7.33 14.40
N PHE A 188 2.76 -8.20 14.64
CA PHE A 188 2.31 -9.22 13.67
C PHE A 188 1.33 -8.66 12.65
N LEU A 189 0.66 -7.54 12.95
CA LEU A 189 -0.32 -6.90 12.06
C LEU A 189 0.33 -5.94 11.05
N LYS A 190 1.66 -5.80 11.04
CA LYS A 190 2.36 -4.98 10.05
C LYS A 190 2.21 -5.61 8.66
N LEU A 191 1.15 -5.26 7.95
CA LEU A 191 1.11 -5.41 6.49
C LEU A 191 2.20 -4.50 5.92
N GLN A 192 3.14 -5.06 5.17
CA GLN A 192 4.10 -4.27 4.38
C GLN A 192 3.35 -3.62 3.20
N ALA A 193 2.54 -2.61 3.50
CA ALA A 193 1.86 -1.81 2.47
C ALA A 193 2.67 -0.56 2.11
N VAL A 194 3.48 -0.02 3.03
CA VAL A 194 4.33 1.16 2.78
C VAL A 194 5.75 0.87 3.25
N TYR A 195 6.72 0.98 2.34
CA TYR A 195 8.13 0.92 2.66
C TYR A 195 8.60 2.32 3.05
N ASP A 196 8.57 2.64 4.34
CA ASP A 196 9.22 3.82 4.88
C ASP A 196 10.68 3.45 5.23
N TYR A 197 11.64 4.27 4.81
CA TYR A 197 13.07 4.03 5.07
C TYR A 197 13.47 4.42 6.51
N LYS A 198 12.53 4.93 7.33
CA LYS A 198 12.72 5.31 8.73
C LYS A 198 12.73 4.09 9.68
#